data_AF-A0A957XQR1-F1
#
_entry.id   AF-A0A957XQR1-F1
#
_cell.length_a   1.000
_cell.length_b   1.000
_cell.length_c   1.000
_cell.angle_alpha   90.00
_cell.angle_beta   90.00
_cell.angle_gamma   90.00
#
_symmetry.space_group_name_H-M   'P 1'
#
loop_
_entity.id
_entity.type
_entity.pdbx_description
1 polymer ?
#
loop_
_entity_poly.entity_id
_entity_poly.type
_entity_poly.pdbx_seq_one_letter_code
_entity_poly.pdbx_strand_id
1 'polypeptide(L)'
;MTKPKFKITYATLSADNPELNEMFDQAVARVKSRFGANYPLFINGEERWAEETFEDRSPINSDWLLGTFQKGTREDAAEALAVARAAFDGWRKTPWQERVAIMRQAADLISERSFDIGAAVTLEIGKNRLEALGDVEETADLIRWYCDE
;
A
#
# COMPACT_ATOMS: atom_id res chain seq x y z
N MET A 1 11.28 -15.86 -22.20
CA MET A 1 9.84 -16.02 -21.91
C MET A 1 9.62 -15.54 -20.49
N THR A 2 8.97 -14.39 -20.31
CA THR A 2 8.54 -13.90 -18.99
C THR A 2 7.54 -14.90 -18.44
N LYS A 3 7.78 -15.42 -17.22
CA LYS A 3 6.78 -16.25 -16.52
C LYS A 3 5.45 -15.46 -16.47
N PRO A 4 4.30 -16.08 -16.79
CA PRO A 4 3.03 -15.41 -16.60
C PRO A 4 2.92 -15.00 -15.14
N LYS A 5 2.54 -13.73 -14.92
CA LYS A 5 2.39 -13.16 -13.58
C LYS A 5 1.29 -13.93 -12.85
N PHE A 6 1.59 -14.41 -11.64
CA PHE A 6 0.60 -15.08 -10.80
C PHE A 6 -0.54 -14.09 -10.54
N LYS A 7 -1.73 -14.39 -11.05
CA LYS A 7 -2.91 -13.53 -10.91
C LYS A 7 -3.79 -14.10 -9.82
N ILE A 8 -4.01 -13.31 -8.78
CA ILE A 8 -4.96 -13.66 -7.72
C ILE A 8 -6.36 -13.53 -8.32
N THR A 9 -7.10 -14.63 -8.33
CA THR A 9 -8.47 -14.74 -8.78
C THR A 9 -9.25 -15.60 -7.79
N TYR A 10 -10.58 -15.64 -7.91
CA TYR A 10 -11.41 -16.55 -7.13
C TYR A 10 -10.94 -18.02 -7.23
N ALA A 11 -10.40 -18.43 -8.39
CA ALA A 11 -9.88 -19.79 -8.60
C ALA A 11 -8.52 -20.06 -7.92
N THR A 12 -7.76 -19.03 -7.59
CA THR A 12 -6.45 -19.16 -6.90
C THR A 12 -6.52 -18.82 -5.42
N LEU A 13 -7.64 -18.24 -4.95
CA LEU A 13 -7.91 -17.85 -3.56
C LEU A 13 -8.29 -19.05 -2.66
N SER A 14 -7.92 -20.27 -3.02
CA SER A 14 -8.14 -21.42 -2.15
C SER A 14 -6.97 -21.58 -1.16
N ALA A 15 -7.28 -21.92 0.09
CA ALA A 15 -6.27 -22.06 1.15
C ALA A 15 -5.28 -23.22 0.90
N ASP A 16 -5.65 -24.17 0.05
CA ASP A 16 -4.89 -25.36 -0.35
C ASP A 16 -3.97 -25.13 -1.57
N ASN A 17 -3.61 -23.87 -1.86
CA ASN A 17 -2.67 -23.53 -2.93
C ASN A 17 -1.22 -23.42 -2.39
N PRO A 18 -0.33 -24.40 -2.65
CA PRO A 18 1.02 -24.40 -2.07
C PRO A 18 1.90 -23.25 -2.58
N GLU A 19 1.77 -22.88 -3.87
CA GLU A 19 2.53 -21.78 -4.47
C GLU A 19 2.13 -20.44 -3.86
N LEU A 20 0.83 -20.18 -3.72
CA LEU A 20 0.32 -18.97 -3.05
C LEU A 20 0.84 -18.89 -1.62
N ASN A 21 0.77 -20.00 -0.87
CA ASN A 21 1.23 -20.07 0.51
C ASN A 21 2.73 -19.78 0.61
N GLU A 22 3.55 -20.38 -0.24
CA GLU A 22 4.99 -20.14 -0.27
C GLU A 22 5.32 -18.66 -0.60
N MET A 23 4.66 -18.10 -1.61
CA MET A 23 4.85 -16.68 -1.98
C MET A 23 4.46 -15.73 -0.85
N PHE A 24 3.37 -16.04 -0.16
CA PHE A 24 2.91 -15.26 0.99
C PHE A 24 3.87 -15.37 2.17
N ASP A 25 4.38 -16.57 2.46
CA ASP A 25 5.38 -16.79 3.51
C ASP A 25 6.67 -16.02 3.25
N GLN A 26 7.13 -16.00 1.99
CA GLN A 26 8.27 -15.18 1.58
C GLN A 26 7.99 -13.68 1.74
N ALA A 27 6.77 -13.22 1.44
CA ALA A 27 6.37 -11.83 1.62
C ALA A 27 6.33 -11.44 3.11
N VAL A 28 5.77 -12.30 3.96
CA VAL A 28 5.80 -12.12 5.43
C VAL A 28 7.24 -12.01 5.93
N ALA A 29 8.17 -12.84 5.43
CA ALA A 29 9.58 -12.73 5.78
C ALA A 29 10.20 -11.38 5.34
N ARG A 30 9.88 -10.88 4.14
CA ARG A 30 10.34 -9.57 3.65
C ARG A 30 9.76 -8.40 4.45
N VAL A 31 8.49 -8.47 4.86
CA VAL A 31 7.89 -7.42 5.70
C VAL A 31 8.49 -7.45 7.10
N LYS A 32 8.67 -8.64 7.69
CA LYS A 32 9.29 -8.81 9.02
C LYS A 32 10.73 -8.30 9.09
N SER A 33 11.50 -8.39 8.01
CA SER A 33 12.87 -7.86 8.00
C SER A 33 12.94 -6.34 8.13
N ARG A 34 11.81 -5.64 7.98
CA ARG A 34 11.66 -4.18 8.11
C ARG A 34 10.99 -3.75 9.41
N PHE A 35 10.69 -4.68 10.32
CA PHE A 35 10.11 -4.35 11.63
C PHE A 35 10.96 -3.33 12.38
N GLY A 36 10.30 -2.37 13.03
CA GLY A 36 10.94 -1.26 13.72
C GLY A 36 11.52 -0.17 12.80
N ALA A 37 11.30 -0.22 11.49
CA ALA A 37 11.69 0.86 10.60
C ALA A 37 10.94 2.16 10.92
N ASN A 38 11.60 3.29 10.65
CA ASN A 38 11.00 4.61 10.77
C ASN A 38 10.48 5.08 9.41
N TYR A 39 9.26 5.61 9.37
CA TYR A 39 8.61 6.08 8.16
C TYR A 39 8.32 7.58 8.26
N PRO A 40 8.71 8.39 7.25
CA PRO A 40 8.46 9.82 7.22
C PRO A 40 7.01 10.14 6.81
N LEU A 41 6.58 11.38 7.04
CA LEU A 41 5.48 11.97 6.27
C LEU A 41 5.97 12.20 4.82
N PHE A 42 5.04 12.31 3.88
CA PHE A 42 5.36 12.64 2.50
C PHE A 42 4.53 13.83 2.04
N ILE A 43 5.17 14.99 1.86
CA ILE A 43 4.52 16.26 1.51
C ILE A 43 5.27 16.88 0.33
N ASN A 44 4.54 17.25 -0.72
CA ASN A 44 5.11 17.83 -1.95
C ASN A 44 6.21 16.99 -2.64
N GLY A 45 6.14 15.66 -2.53
CA GLY A 45 7.19 14.80 -3.10
C GLY A 45 8.42 14.64 -2.22
N GLU A 46 8.41 15.18 -1.00
CA GLU A 46 9.54 15.17 -0.08
C GLU A 46 9.20 14.45 1.23
N GLU A 47 10.20 13.75 1.77
CA GLU A 47 10.12 13.17 3.11
C GLU A 47 10.18 14.27 4.17
N ARG A 48 9.28 14.19 5.16
CA ARG A 48 9.27 15.08 6.34
C ARG A 48 9.31 14.26 7.62
N TRP A 49 10.25 14.63 8.49
CA TRP A 49 10.49 14.00 9.78
C TRP A 49 10.01 14.94 10.89
N ALA A 50 9.17 14.44 11.78
CA ALA A 50 8.57 15.22 12.87
C ALA A 50 9.34 15.00 14.18
N GLU A 51 9.15 15.91 15.14
CA GLU A 51 9.74 15.76 16.47
C GLU A 51 9.09 14.63 17.27
N GLU A 52 7.77 14.46 17.12
CA GLU A 52 7.01 13.39 17.74
C GLU A 52 6.76 12.25 16.76
N THR A 53 6.79 11.01 17.28
CA THR A 53 6.46 9.80 16.54
C THR A 53 5.45 8.96 17.32
N PHE A 54 4.85 7.98 16.65
CA PHE A 54 4.04 6.95 17.28
C PHE A 54 4.42 5.57 16.74
N GLU A 55 4.29 4.57 17.60
CA GLU A 55 4.54 3.18 17.26
C GLU A 55 3.28 2.53 16.69
N ASP A 56 3.47 1.71 15.67
CA ASP A 56 2.46 0.77 15.19
C ASP A 56 2.87 -0.66 15.54
N ARG A 57 1.99 -1.36 16.25
CA ARG A 57 2.24 -2.68 16.84
C ARG A 57 1.17 -3.65 16.39
N SER A 58 1.60 -4.87 16.07
CA SER A 58 0.69 -5.89 15.56
C SER A 58 -0.35 -6.32 16.61
N PRO A 59 -1.64 -6.47 16.24
CA PRO A 59 -2.65 -7.08 17.11
C PRO A 59 -2.47 -8.61 17.23
N ILE A 60 -1.70 -9.24 16.32
CA ILE A 60 -1.37 -10.68 16.39
C ILE A 60 -0.40 -10.95 17.54
N ASN A 61 0.56 -10.03 17.74
CA ASN A 61 1.52 -10.05 18.83
C ASN A 61 1.95 -8.62 19.16
N SER A 62 1.54 -8.11 20.32
CA SER A 62 1.81 -6.73 20.75
C SER A 62 3.30 -6.40 20.94
N ASP A 63 4.16 -7.42 21.05
CA ASP A 63 5.61 -7.22 21.13
C ASP A 63 6.21 -6.89 19.76
N TRP A 64 5.50 -7.18 18.65
CA TRP A 64 5.96 -6.88 17.30
C TRP A 64 5.71 -5.42 16.95
N LEU A 65 6.77 -4.61 17.06
CA LEU A 65 6.82 -3.26 16.50
C LEU A 65 6.96 -3.33 14.98
N LEU A 66 5.89 -2.99 14.26
CA LEU A 66 5.86 -3.03 12.79
C LEU A 66 6.64 -1.84 12.22
N GLY A 67 6.39 -0.66 12.76
CA GLY A 67 7.05 0.57 12.34
C GLY A 67 6.84 1.70 13.33
N THR A 68 7.63 2.75 13.17
CA THR A 68 7.45 4.02 13.87
C THR A 68 7.16 5.09 12.83
N PHE A 69 6.06 5.82 13.02
CA PHE A 69 5.56 6.80 12.08
C PHE A 69 5.61 8.20 12.68
N GLN A 70 5.85 9.20 11.83
CA GLN A 70 5.88 10.59 12.28
C GLN A 70 4.48 11.05 12.66
N LYS A 71 4.36 11.73 13.79
CA LYS A 71 3.12 12.38 14.21
C LYS A 71 3.09 13.80 13.64
N GLY A 72 2.36 13.97 12.55
CA GLY A 72 2.23 15.27 11.88
C GLY A 72 1.66 16.36 12.79
N THR A 73 2.19 17.56 12.62
CA THR A 73 1.76 18.77 13.33
C THR A 73 0.63 19.48 12.59
N ARG A 74 0.11 20.55 13.21
CA ARG A 74 -0.87 21.43 12.54
C ARG A 74 -0.24 22.12 11.33
N GLU A 75 1.04 22.46 11.45
CA GLU A 75 1.84 23.13 10.45
C GLU A 75 2.07 22.21 9.25
N ASP A 76 2.39 20.93 9.47
CA ASP A 76 2.50 19.92 8.41
C ASP A 76 1.19 19.78 7.63
N ALA A 77 0.06 19.72 8.35
CA ALA A 77 -1.27 19.64 7.73
C ALA A 77 -1.61 20.90 6.91
N ALA A 78 -1.25 22.09 7.41
CA ALA A 78 -1.45 23.35 6.71
C ALA A 78 -0.58 23.43 5.44
N GLU A 79 0.68 22.98 5.51
CA GLU A 79 1.59 22.90 4.38
C GLU A 79 1.06 21.92 3.32
N ALA A 80 0.68 20.71 3.72
CA ALA A 80 0.12 19.70 2.80
C ALA A 80 -1.13 20.22 2.07
N LEU A 81 -2.01 20.94 2.76
CA LEU A 81 -3.19 21.56 2.15
C LEU A 81 -2.81 22.68 1.16
N ALA A 82 -1.86 23.54 1.53
CA ALA A 82 -1.39 24.61 0.67
C ALA A 82 -0.76 24.07 -0.62
N VAL A 83 0.09 23.05 -0.49
CA VAL A 83 0.72 22.35 -1.62
C VAL A 83 -0.33 21.69 -2.51
N ALA A 84 -1.28 20.95 -1.94
CA ALA A 84 -2.34 20.31 -2.71
C ALA A 84 -3.19 21.33 -3.48
N ARG A 85 -3.50 22.48 -2.86
CA ARG A 85 -4.22 23.57 -3.53
C ARG A 85 -3.43 24.21 -4.66
N ALA A 86 -2.12 24.40 -4.48
CA ALA A 86 -1.25 24.93 -5.51
C ALA A 86 -1.12 23.96 -6.71
N ALA A 87 -0.97 22.66 -6.44
CA ALA A 87 -0.89 21.63 -7.47
C ALA A 87 -2.20 21.41 -8.24
N PHE A 88 -3.35 21.71 -7.62
CA PHE A 88 -4.67 21.44 -8.19
C PHE A 88 -4.92 22.10 -9.54
N ASP A 89 -4.44 23.33 -9.77
CA ASP A 89 -4.65 24.01 -11.06
C ASP A 89 -3.89 23.31 -12.21
N GLY A 90 -2.69 22.79 -11.94
CA GLY A 90 -1.96 21.95 -12.88
C GLY A 90 -2.69 20.64 -13.15
N TRP A 91 -3.04 19.91 -12.07
CA TRP A 91 -3.71 18.61 -12.16
C TRP A 91 -5.06 18.65 -12.87
N ARG A 92 -5.88 19.68 -12.60
CA ARG A 92 -7.18 19.82 -13.27
C ARG A 92 -7.04 20.07 -14.78
N LYS A 93 -5.94 20.69 -15.22
CA LYS A 93 -5.63 21.00 -16.62
C LYS A 93 -4.95 19.83 -17.34
N THR A 94 -4.37 18.87 -16.62
CA THR A 94 -3.84 17.63 -17.18
C THR A 94 -4.94 16.91 -17.99
N PRO A 95 -4.68 16.50 -19.25
CA PRO A 95 -5.63 15.72 -20.04
C PRO A 95 -6.12 14.49 -19.28
N TRP A 96 -7.42 14.17 -19.40
CA TRP A 96 -8.01 13.09 -18.60
C TRP A 96 -7.36 11.73 -18.93
N GLN A 97 -6.91 11.52 -20.16
CA GLN A 97 -6.21 10.31 -20.58
C GLN A 97 -4.89 10.12 -19.83
N GLU A 98 -4.14 11.21 -19.59
CA GLU A 98 -2.90 11.17 -18.83
C GLU A 98 -3.17 10.88 -17.36
N ARG A 99 -4.23 11.47 -16.78
CA ARG A 99 -4.66 11.15 -15.41
C ARG A 99 -5.04 9.68 -15.26
N VAL A 100 -5.81 9.14 -16.22
CA VAL A 100 -6.19 7.72 -16.26
C VAL A 100 -4.94 6.83 -16.39
N ALA A 101 -3.97 7.20 -17.24
CA ALA A 101 -2.73 6.45 -17.37
C ALA A 101 -1.96 6.37 -16.05
N ILE A 102 -1.86 7.49 -15.31
CA ILE A 102 -1.22 7.54 -13.99
C ILE A 102 -1.94 6.63 -13.00
N MET A 103 -3.28 6.70 -12.94
CA MET A 103 -4.08 5.90 -12.00
C MET A 103 -4.00 4.40 -12.32
N ARG A 104 -4.04 4.01 -13.60
CA ARG A 104 -3.85 2.61 -14.02
C ARG A 104 -2.46 2.10 -13.66
N GLN A 105 -1.42 2.90 -13.85
CA GLN A 105 -0.07 2.53 -13.42
C GLN A 105 0.01 2.34 -11.90
N ALA A 106 -0.68 3.17 -11.11
CA ALA A 106 -0.76 2.97 -9.67
C ALA A 106 -1.45 1.64 -9.30
N ALA A 107 -2.56 1.29 -9.94
CA ALA A 107 -3.25 0.01 -9.73
C ALA A 107 -2.35 -1.20 -10.10
N ASP A 108 -1.60 -1.09 -11.20
CA ASP A 108 -0.68 -2.15 -11.62
C ASP A 108 0.45 -2.34 -10.60
N LEU A 109 1.02 -1.25 -10.07
CA LEU A 109 2.02 -1.30 -9.01
C LEU A 109 1.46 -1.88 -7.70
N ILE A 110 0.17 -1.71 -7.40
CA ILE A 110 -0.48 -2.35 -6.24
C ILE A 110 -0.58 -3.86 -6.47
N SER A 111 -1.15 -4.30 -7.60
CA SER A 111 -1.26 -5.73 -7.94
C SER A 111 0.12 -6.41 -8.11
N GLU A 112 1.16 -5.69 -8.56
CA GLU A 112 2.55 -6.20 -8.60
C GLU A 112 3.10 -6.53 -7.22
N ARG A 113 2.68 -5.78 -6.20
CA ARG A 113 3.16 -5.88 -4.82
C ARG A 113 2.13 -6.54 -3.91
N SER A 114 1.13 -7.24 -4.46
CA SER A 114 -0.04 -7.70 -3.70
C SER A 114 0.33 -8.62 -2.53
N PHE A 115 1.33 -9.48 -2.71
CA PHE A 115 1.83 -10.32 -1.61
C PHE A 115 2.51 -9.52 -0.50
N ASP A 116 3.34 -8.52 -0.84
CA ASP A 116 4.03 -7.70 0.17
C ASP A 116 3.05 -6.79 0.92
N ILE A 117 2.11 -6.17 0.20
CA ILE A 117 1.06 -5.34 0.80
C ILE A 117 0.11 -6.21 1.63
N GLY A 118 -0.30 -7.38 1.11
CA GLY A 118 -1.17 -8.31 1.82
C GLY A 118 -0.52 -8.89 3.09
N ALA A 119 0.79 -9.15 3.05
CA ALA A 119 1.56 -9.52 4.24
C ALA A 119 1.61 -8.39 5.27
N ALA A 120 1.79 -7.13 4.83
CA ALA A 120 1.71 -5.97 5.71
C ALA A 120 0.31 -5.84 6.35
N VAL A 121 -0.76 -5.90 5.56
CA VAL A 121 -2.16 -5.88 6.03
C VAL A 121 -2.42 -7.00 7.05
N THR A 122 -1.94 -8.22 6.78
CA THR A 122 -2.05 -9.33 7.73
C THR A 122 -1.37 -9.01 9.05
N LEU A 123 -0.14 -8.50 9.01
CA LEU A 123 0.64 -8.20 10.22
C LEU A 123 0.12 -6.98 10.99
N GLU A 124 -0.40 -5.97 10.29
CA GLU A 124 -0.89 -4.71 10.84
C GLU A 124 -2.29 -4.83 11.44
N ILE A 125 -3.22 -5.52 10.76
CA ILE A 125 -4.63 -5.56 11.20
C ILE A 125 -5.19 -6.96 11.43
N GLY A 126 -4.37 -8.01 11.31
CA GLY A 126 -4.74 -9.38 11.70
C GLY A 126 -5.64 -10.14 10.70
N LYS A 127 -5.82 -9.62 9.47
CA LYS A 127 -6.55 -10.34 8.41
C LYS A 127 -5.85 -11.65 8.05
N ASN A 128 -6.62 -12.67 7.67
CA ASN A 128 -6.00 -13.88 7.13
C ASN A 128 -5.43 -13.64 5.72
N ARG A 129 -4.60 -14.59 5.22
CA ARG A 129 -3.89 -14.45 3.94
C ARG A 129 -4.82 -14.10 2.77
N LEU A 130 -5.96 -14.79 2.68
CA LEU A 130 -6.88 -14.65 1.56
C LEU A 130 -7.65 -13.33 1.64
N GLU A 131 -8.09 -12.94 2.84
CA GLU A 131 -8.73 -11.65 3.07
C GLU A 131 -7.78 -10.50 2.75
N ALA A 132 -6.53 -10.58 3.19
CA ALA A 132 -5.54 -9.54 2.94
C ALA A 132 -5.18 -9.42 1.46
N LEU A 133 -5.01 -10.55 0.76
CA LEU A 133 -4.79 -10.55 -0.70
C LEU A 133 -6.02 -10.02 -1.45
N GLY A 134 -7.23 -10.40 -1.02
CA GLY A 134 -8.48 -9.91 -1.60
C GLY A 134 -8.63 -8.39 -1.47
N ASP A 135 -8.36 -7.84 -0.28
CA ASP A 135 -8.43 -6.40 0.00
C ASP A 135 -7.49 -5.57 -0.91
N VAL A 136 -6.29 -6.08 -1.14
CA VAL A 136 -5.30 -5.40 -1.99
C VAL A 136 -5.70 -5.42 -3.46
N GLU A 137 -6.20 -6.55 -3.97
CA GLU A 137 -6.66 -6.62 -5.36
C GLU A 137 -7.97 -5.87 -5.57
N GLU A 138 -8.88 -5.87 -4.58
CA GLU A 138 -10.09 -5.03 -4.60
C GLU A 138 -9.72 -3.55 -4.69
N THR A 139 -8.72 -3.10 -3.94
CA THR A 139 -8.20 -1.72 -4.04
C THR A 139 -7.72 -1.39 -5.46
N ALA A 140 -6.95 -2.29 -6.07
CA ALA A 140 -6.45 -2.09 -7.44
C ALA A 140 -7.60 -2.10 -8.47
N ASP A 141 -8.59 -2.97 -8.30
CA ASP A 141 -9.74 -3.08 -9.19
C ASP A 141 -10.70 -1.90 -9.07
N LEU A 142 -10.90 -1.33 -7.87
CA LEU A 142 -11.66 -0.08 -7.69
C LEU A 142 -11.00 1.09 -8.42
N ILE A 143 -9.67 1.20 -8.40
CA ILE A 143 -8.95 2.22 -9.17
C ILE A 143 -9.18 2.02 -10.67
N ARG A 144 -9.09 0.77 -11.16
CA ARG A 144 -9.33 0.46 -12.58
C ARG A 144 -10.76 0.77 -12.98
N TRP A 145 -11.73 0.42 -12.14
CA TRP A 145 -13.15 0.73 -12.34
C TRP A 145 -13.38 2.23 -12.55
N TYR A 146 -12.86 3.09 -11.65
CA TYR A 146 -13.00 4.55 -11.80
C TYR A 146 -12.24 5.14 -13.00
N CYS A 147 -11.32 4.39 -13.61
CA CYS A 147 -10.67 4.82 -14.84
C CYS A 147 -11.48 4.48 -16.10
N ASP A 148 -12.41 3.52 -16.00
CA ASP A 148 -13.22 3.02 -17.12
C ASP A 148 -14.59 3.72 -17.20
N GLU A 149 -15.06 4.30 -16.09
CA GLU A 149 -16.26 5.15 -15.99
C GLU A 149 -15.98 6.63 -16.34
#